data_AF-A0A259LQD6-F1
#
_entry.id   AF-A0A259LQD6-F1
#
_cell.length_a   1.000
_cell.length_b   1.000
_cell.length_c   1.000
_cell.angle_alpha   90.00
_cell.angle_beta   90.00
_cell.angle_gamma   90.00
#
_symmetry.space_group_name_H-M   'P 1'
#
loop_
_entity.id
_entity.type
_entity.pdbx_description
1 polymer ?
#
loop_
_entity_poly.entity_id
_entity_poly.type
_entity_poly.pdbx_seq_one_letter_code
_entity_poly.pdbx_strand_id
1 'polypeptide(L)'
;MSTEHPSKEETRPDDVDQPILAENVDEEPVEANRRLFDGMLLKVITVLTIGYSSFHLYSLNIAPLETWSFRIVHVAGALFLGFMLYAGARFVSAEEGSARHRWTTWVAAVAMLPALYSLYQGYAFYQLLQGGAMRIDPALETWHFGWPLLAATGVGIVLTWFHQRGRGIFSLPDLVLMVCSVSVATYLVVVYNTNIRMTTGTSFAPVGISFAAVAGSALILEMTRRVAGMALVAIGLVFLVYVFAGPYLPGF
;
A
#
# COMPACT_ATOMS: atom_id res chain seq x y z
N MET A 1 33.54 69.03 10.33
CA MET A 1 33.04 67.75 10.88
C MET A 1 31.56 67.94 11.18
N SER A 2 30.70 67.61 10.21
CA SER A 2 29.25 67.69 10.33
C SER A 2 28.72 66.30 10.03
N THR A 3 27.96 65.74 10.96
CA THR A 3 27.42 64.38 10.94
C THR A 3 26.20 64.32 10.03
N GLU A 4 26.28 63.60 8.91
CA GLU A 4 25.10 63.19 8.15
C GLU A 4 24.46 61.97 8.82
N HIS A 5 23.23 62.16 9.30
CA HIS A 5 22.34 61.09 9.72
C HIS A 5 21.75 60.43 8.48
N PRO A 6 21.73 59.09 8.34
CA PRO A 6 21.00 58.46 7.24
C PRO A 6 19.50 58.70 7.45
N SER A 7 18.88 59.28 6.42
CA SER A 7 17.44 59.51 6.33
C SER A 7 16.69 58.20 6.53
N LYS A 8 15.76 58.19 7.50
CA LYS A 8 14.78 57.11 7.66
C LYS A 8 14.04 56.92 6.35
N GLU A 9 14.01 55.69 5.87
CA GLU A 9 13.19 55.25 4.77
C GLU A 9 11.72 55.47 5.15
N GLU A 10 11.11 56.49 4.55
CA GLU A 10 9.73 56.89 4.80
C GLU A 10 8.81 55.90 4.08
N THR A 11 8.25 54.96 4.84
CA THR A 11 7.21 54.05 4.34
C THR A 11 6.03 54.87 3.86
N ARG A 12 5.73 54.80 2.56
CA ARG A 12 4.61 55.53 1.94
C ARG A 12 3.28 55.15 2.62
N PRO A 13 2.35 56.10 2.86
CA PRO A 13 1.08 55.83 3.53
C PRO A 13 0.18 54.82 2.79
N ASP A 14 0.41 54.60 1.49
CA ASP A 14 -0.38 53.69 0.65
C ASP A 14 -0.04 52.21 0.85
N ASP A 15 0.96 51.87 1.68
CA ASP A 15 1.42 50.48 1.87
C ASP A 15 0.71 49.74 3.02
N VAL A 16 -0.23 50.41 3.71
CA VAL A 16 -0.95 49.84 4.87
C VAL A 16 -2.28 49.19 4.47
N ASP A 17 -2.82 49.51 3.29
CA ASP A 17 -4.13 49.04 2.80
C ASP A 17 -4.03 48.03 1.63
N GLN A 18 -2.86 47.44 1.39
CA GLN A 18 -2.79 46.30 0.47
C GLN A 18 -3.47 45.09 1.12
N PRO A 19 -4.53 44.52 0.52
CA PRO A 19 -5.13 43.31 1.06
C PRO A 19 -4.06 42.23 1.11
N ILE A 20 -3.86 41.63 2.29
CA ILE A 20 -2.97 40.48 2.49
C ILE A 20 -3.55 39.33 1.65
N LEU A 21 -3.14 39.26 0.39
CA LEU A 21 -3.42 38.16 -0.51
C LEU A 21 -2.49 37.03 -0.07
N ALA A 22 -3.07 36.03 0.58
CA ALA A 22 -2.35 34.80 0.87
C ALA A 22 -2.03 34.14 -0.48
N GLU A 23 -0.78 34.29 -0.93
CA GLU A 23 -0.28 33.64 -2.14
C GLU A 23 -0.20 32.12 -1.92
N ASN A 24 -0.55 31.35 -2.94
CA ASN A 24 -0.52 29.88 -2.94
C ASN A 24 -1.53 29.20 -1.99
N VAL A 25 -2.64 29.85 -1.61
CA VAL A 25 -3.74 29.20 -0.85
C VAL A 25 -4.34 28.00 -1.60
N ASP A 26 -4.37 28.07 -2.93
CA ASP A 26 -4.90 27.00 -3.78
C ASP A 26 -3.86 25.90 -4.10
N GLU A 27 -2.59 26.09 -3.72
CA GLU A 27 -1.54 25.09 -3.94
C GLU A 27 -1.57 24.05 -2.81
N GLU A 28 -2.11 22.86 -3.10
CA GLU A 28 -2.00 21.74 -2.17
C GLU A 28 -0.53 21.34 -1.98
N PRO A 29 -0.02 21.32 -0.74
CA PRO A 29 1.35 20.94 -0.48
C PRO A 29 1.55 19.46 -0.82
N VAL A 30 2.39 19.19 -1.82
CA VAL A 30 2.72 17.82 -2.24
C VAL A 30 3.45 17.09 -1.12
N GLU A 31 2.95 15.91 -0.77
CA GLU A 31 3.54 15.09 0.28
C GLU A 31 4.98 14.69 -0.09
N ALA A 32 5.87 14.72 0.91
CA ALA A 32 7.30 14.53 0.67
C ALA A 32 7.65 13.19 0.00
N ASN A 33 6.84 12.15 0.21
CA ASN A 33 6.99 10.80 -0.31
C ASN A 33 6.05 10.44 -1.47
N ARG A 34 5.24 11.38 -1.96
CA ARG A 34 4.40 11.18 -3.15
C ARG A 34 5.26 11.23 -4.42
N ARG A 35 5.06 10.25 -5.30
CA ARG A 35 5.70 10.20 -6.62
C ARG A 35 4.99 11.15 -7.57
N LEU A 36 5.81 11.86 -8.34
CA LEU A 36 5.36 12.78 -9.37
C LEU A 36 5.78 12.20 -10.71
N PHE A 37 4.83 11.53 -11.36
CA PHE A 37 5.03 10.89 -12.65
C PHE A 37 4.74 11.87 -13.79
N ASP A 38 5.46 11.71 -14.89
CA ASP A 38 5.25 12.48 -16.12
C ASP A 38 5.17 11.55 -17.34
N GLY A 39 4.73 12.09 -18.48
CA GLY A 39 4.70 11.43 -19.77
C GLY A 39 3.75 10.23 -19.82
N MET A 40 4.23 9.09 -20.35
CA MET A 40 3.41 7.90 -20.56
C MET A 40 3.00 7.24 -19.24
N LEU A 41 3.87 7.25 -18.24
CA LEU A 41 3.60 6.60 -16.95
C LEU A 41 2.45 7.30 -16.21
N LEU A 42 2.40 8.63 -16.28
CA LEU A 42 1.26 9.40 -15.76
C LEU A 42 -0.05 8.98 -16.43
N LYS A 43 -0.07 8.82 -17.76
CA LYS A 43 -1.27 8.36 -18.48
C LYS A 43 -1.74 6.98 -18.01
N VAL A 44 -0.82 6.03 -17.82
CA VAL A 44 -1.14 4.69 -17.30
C VAL A 44 -1.77 4.79 -15.91
N ILE A 45 -1.16 5.59 -15.02
CA ILE A 45 -1.66 5.78 -13.66
C ILE A 45 -3.04 6.43 -13.66
N THR A 46 -3.25 7.45 -14.49
CA THR A 46 -4.56 8.10 -14.68
C THR A 46 -5.62 7.10 -15.14
N VAL A 47 -5.30 6.22 -16.08
CA VAL A 47 -6.24 5.18 -16.52
C VAL A 47 -6.57 4.20 -15.38
N LEU A 48 -5.57 3.80 -14.59
CA LEU A 48 -5.78 2.91 -13.44
C LEU A 48 -6.63 3.56 -12.35
N THR A 49 -6.42 4.85 -12.04
CA THR A 49 -7.21 5.57 -11.04
C THR A 49 -8.64 5.82 -11.51
N ILE A 50 -8.84 6.16 -12.79
CA ILE A 50 -10.16 6.23 -13.40
C ILE A 50 -10.84 4.86 -13.30
N GLY A 51 -10.14 3.78 -13.67
CA GLY A 51 -10.68 2.41 -13.58
C GLY A 51 -11.08 2.02 -12.15
N TYR A 52 -10.28 2.38 -11.15
CA TYR A 52 -10.61 2.15 -9.74
C TYR A 52 -11.84 2.96 -9.29
N SER A 53 -11.95 4.22 -9.71
CA SER A 53 -13.14 5.05 -9.45
C SER A 53 -14.39 4.48 -10.14
N SER A 54 -14.27 4.09 -11.43
CA SER A 54 -15.34 3.45 -12.18
C SER A 54 -15.78 2.12 -11.57
N PHE A 55 -14.85 1.32 -11.02
CA PHE A 55 -15.19 0.10 -10.28
C PHE A 55 -16.13 0.38 -9.10
N HIS A 56 -15.91 1.46 -8.34
CA HIS A 56 -16.81 1.86 -7.25
C HIS A 56 -18.18 2.24 -7.78
N LEU A 57 -18.23 3.14 -8.76
CA LEU A 57 -19.50 3.60 -9.32
C LEU A 57 -20.30 2.43 -9.89
N TYR A 58 -19.65 1.51 -10.61
CA TYR A 58 -20.29 0.35 -11.22
C TYR A 58 -20.79 -0.66 -10.17
N SER A 59 -19.92 -1.05 -9.22
CA SER A 59 -20.29 -2.04 -8.20
C SER A 59 -21.29 -1.50 -7.18
N LEU A 60 -21.36 -0.18 -6.97
CA LEU A 60 -22.32 0.42 -6.03
C LEU A 60 -23.67 0.74 -6.67
N ASN A 61 -23.75 0.92 -8.00
CA ASN A 61 -24.99 1.35 -8.67
C ASN A 61 -25.56 0.37 -9.69
N ILE A 62 -24.73 -0.44 -10.36
CA ILE A 62 -25.15 -1.25 -11.52
C ILE A 62 -25.13 -2.74 -11.20
N ALA A 63 -24.01 -3.27 -10.71
CA ALA A 63 -23.87 -4.69 -10.38
C ALA A 63 -23.26 -4.85 -8.98
N PRO A 64 -24.11 -4.82 -7.92
CA PRO A 64 -23.68 -5.04 -6.55
C PRO A 64 -22.89 -6.34 -6.39
N LEU A 65 -21.64 -6.19 -5.94
CA LEU A 65 -20.81 -7.32 -5.56
C LEU A 65 -21.15 -7.78 -4.14
N GLU A 66 -20.88 -9.05 -3.87
CA GLU A 66 -20.94 -9.58 -2.51
C GLU A 66 -20.00 -8.77 -1.59
N THR A 67 -20.45 -8.49 -0.37
CA THR A 67 -19.81 -7.54 0.55
C THR A 67 -18.35 -7.86 0.90
N TRP A 68 -17.97 -9.13 1.06
CA TRP A 68 -16.59 -9.54 1.30
C TRP A 68 -15.75 -9.34 0.04
N SER A 69 -16.23 -9.83 -1.11
CA SER A 69 -15.56 -9.62 -2.39
C SER A 69 -15.31 -8.14 -2.68
N PHE A 70 -16.31 -7.28 -2.47
CA PHE A 70 -16.17 -5.84 -2.64
C PHE A 70 -15.07 -5.27 -1.72
N ARG A 71 -15.11 -5.58 -0.41
CA ARG A 71 -14.12 -5.07 0.57
C ARG A 71 -12.70 -5.54 0.24
N ILE A 72 -12.53 -6.80 -0.15
CA ILE A 72 -11.22 -7.37 -0.48
C ILE A 72 -10.66 -6.69 -1.73
N VAL A 73 -11.44 -6.60 -2.81
CA VAL A 73 -11.01 -5.96 -4.07
C VAL A 73 -10.77 -4.45 -3.87
N HIS A 74 -11.62 -3.78 -3.10
CA HIS A 74 -11.46 -2.37 -2.74
C HIS A 74 -10.13 -2.10 -2.04
N VAL A 75 -9.84 -2.83 -0.95
CA VAL A 75 -8.61 -2.65 -0.18
C VAL A 75 -7.39 -3.03 -1.01
N ALA A 76 -7.46 -4.12 -1.78
CA ALA A 76 -6.36 -4.54 -2.65
C ALA A 76 -6.05 -3.49 -3.73
N GLY A 77 -7.07 -2.90 -4.35
CA GLY A 77 -6.91 -1.81 -5.31
C GLY A 77 -6.33 -0.55 -4.67
N ALA A 78 -6.76 -0.20 -3.46
CA ALA A 78 -6.18 0.92 -2.70
C ALA A 78 -4.69 0.67 -2.38
N LEU A 79 -4.34 -0.55 -1.95
CA LEU A 79 -2.95 -0.93 -1.69
C LEU A 79 -2.11 -0.88 -2.97
N PHE A 80 -2.62 -1.42 -4.07
CA PHE A 80 -1.93 -1.44 -5.36
C PHE A 80 -1.63 -0.02 -5.85
N LEU A 81 -2.64 0.85 -5.88
CA LEU A 81 -2.46 2.25 -6.29
C LEU A 81 -1.60 3.03 -5.29
N GLY A 82 -1.78 2.81 -3.99
CA GLY A 82 -1.02 3.50 -2.97
C GLY A 82 0.47 3.15 -3.03
N PHE A 83 0.86 1.89 -3.26
CA PHE A 83 2.27 1.51 -3.37
C PHE A 83 2.90 2.05 -4.65
N MET A 84 2.09 2.17 -5.71
CA MET A 84 2.48 2.83 -6.94
C MET A 84 2.72 4.34 -6.73
N LEU A 85 1.86 5.03 -5.99
CA LEU A 85 1.91 6.49 -5.82
C LEU A 85 2.83 6.96 -4.69
N TYR A 86 2.96 6.22 -3.59
CA TYR A 86 3.73 6.62 -2.41
C TYR A 86 4.98 5.78 -2.23
N ALA A 87 6.12 6.46 -2.08
CA ALA A 87 7.41 5.83 -1.82
C ALA A 87 7.58 5.43 -0.36
N GLY A 88 8.25 4.29 -0.15
CA GLY A 88 8.55 3.76 1.19
C GLY A 88 9.67 4.51 1.93
N ALA A 89 10.61 5.10 1.18
CA ALA A 89 11.73 5.89 1.68
C ALA A 89 11.68 7.32 1.13
N ARG A 90 12.36 8.27 1.81
CA ARG A 90 12.53 9.64 1.29
C ARG A 90 13.30 9.60 -0.03
N PHE A 91 12.91 10.47 -0.96
CA PHE A 91 13.63 10.64 -2.23
C PHE A 91 14.99 11.32 -1.98
N VAL A 92 15.99 10.93 -2.78
CA VAL A 92 17.32 11.58 -2.79
C VAL A 92 17.18 12.98 -3.41
N SER A 93 17.82 13.99 -2.81
CA SER A 93 17.81 15.35 -3.38
C SER A 93 18.65 15.40 -4.66
N ALA A 94 18.36 16.34 -5.58
CA ALA A 94 19.12 16.47 -6.83
C ALA A 94 20.63 16.74 -6.60
N GLU A 95 21.00 17.24 -5.40
CA GLU A 95 22.37 17.52 -4.99
C GLU A 95 23.14 16.27 -4.51
N GLU A 96 22.45 15.20 -4.10
CA GLU A 96 23.05 13.99 -3.52
C GLU A 96 23.47 12.91 -4.56
N GLY A 97 23.27 13.17 -5.85
CA GLY A 97 23.72 12.29 -6.95
C GLY A 97 22.84 11.06 -7.23
N SER A 98 23.19 10.31 -8.28
CA SER A 98 22.40 9.17 -8.79
C SER A 98 22.28 8.05 -7.74
N ALA A 99 21.05 7.82 -7.28
CA ALA A 99 20.67 6.86 -6.24
C ALA A 99 21.42 5.51 -6.34
N ARG A 100 22.24 5.23 -5.34
CA ARG A 100 23.39 4.31 -5.43
C ARG A 100 23.14 2.90 -4.91
N HIS A 101 21.94 2.34 -5.04
CA HIS A 101 21.61 1.02 -4.46
C HIS A 101 21.13 0.00 -5.48
N ARG A 102 21.99 -0.39 -6.44
CA ARG A 102 21.75 -1.50 -7.39
C ARG A 102 21.38 -2.82 -6.69
N TRP A 103 21.91 -3.08 -5.49
CA TRP A 103 21.67 -4.33 -4.76
C TRP A 103 20.20 -4.52 -4.39
N THR A 104 19.53 -3.48 -3.86
CA THR A 104 18.09 -3.53 -3.53
C THR A 104 17.21 -3.83 -4.74
N THR A 105 17.61 -3.38 -5.94
CA THR A 105 16.89 -3.69 -7.19
C THR A 105 17.01 -5.17 -7.52
N TRP A 106 18.19 -5.77 -7.35
CA TRP A 106 18.41 -7.20 -7.55
C TRP A 106 17.68 -8.05 -6.51
N VAL A 107 17.74 -7.68 -5.23
CA VAL A 107 17.00 -8.41 -4.18
C VAL A 107 15.49 -8.30 -4.42
N ALA A 108 14.98 -7.14 -4.83
CA ALA A 108 13.57 -6.99 -5.21
C ALA A 108 13.20 -7.85 -6.43
N ALA A 109 14.08 -7.93 -7.43
CA ALA A 109 13.85 -8.80 -8.59
C ALA A 109 13.78 -10.29 -8.17
N VAL A 110 14.64 -10.72 -7.23
CA VAL A 110 14.57 -12.07 -6.66
C VAL A 110 13.30 -12.27 -5.84
N ALA A 111 12.92 -11.29 -5.00
CA ALA A 111 11.69 -11.32 -4.20
C ALA A 111 10.40 -11.28 -5.05
N MET A 112 10.49 -10.83 -6.31
CA MET A 112 9.39 -10.91 -7.27
C MET A 112 9.01 -12.36 -7.59
N LEU A 113 9.97 -13.28 -7.61
CA LEU A 113 9.72 -14.69 -7.94
C LEU A 113 8.73 -15.35 -6.95
N PRO A 114 8.95 -15.32 -5.62
CA PRO A 114 7.96 -15.86 -4.68
C PRO A 114 6.63 -15.08 -4.68
N ALA A 115 6.63 -13.78 -4.97
CA ALA A 115 5.40 -12.99 -5.08
C ALA A 115 4.52 -13.41 -6.28
N LEU A 116 5.13 -13.56 -7.45
CA LEU A 116 4.44 -14.04 -8.65
C LEU A 116 4.04 -15.50 -8.49
N TYR A 117 4.86 -16.30 -7.81
CA TYR A 117 4.53 -17.69 -7.50
C TYR A 117 3.31 -17.80 -6.60
N SER A 118 3.23 -17.02 -5.52
CA SER A 118 2.06 -17.02 -4.63
C SER A 118 0.80 -16.52 -5.36
N LEU A 119 0.92 -15.54 -6.26
CA LEU A 119 -0.17 -15.08 -7.10
C LEU A 119 -0.66 -16.18 -8.05
N TYR A 120 0.26 -16.87 -8.72
CA TYR A 120 -0.05 -18.01 -9.57
C TYR A 120 -0.73 -19.13 -8.78
N GLN A 121 -0.28 -19.42 -7.56
CA GLN A 121 -0.91 -20.42 -6.70
C GLN A 121 -2.35 -20.05 -6.32
N GLY A 122 -2.65 -18.76 -6.12
CA GLY A 122 -4.03 -18.29 -5.97
C GLY A 122 -4.92 -18.67 -7.16
N TYR A 123 -4.41 -18.55 -8.39
CA TYR A 123 -5.11 -19.00 -9.60
C TYR A 123 -5.18 -20.54 -9.72
N ALA A 124 -4.13 -21.25 -9.33
CA ALA A 124 -4.14 -22.72 -9.31
C ALA A 124 -5.21 -23.25 -8.33
N PHE A 125 -5.35 -22.63 -7.16
CA PHE A 125 -6.39 -22.97 -6.20
C PHE A 125 -7.79 -22.64 -6.71
N TYR A 126 -7.97 -21.53 -7.42
CA TYR A 126 -9.22 -21.24 -8.11
C TYR A 126 -9.62 -22.37 -9.06
N GLN A 127 -8.69 -22.84 -9.89
CA GLN A 127 -8.94 -23.96 -10.81
C GLN A 127 -9.25 -25.26 -10.06
N LEU A 128 -8.56 -25.54 -8.96
CA LEU A 128 -8.80 -26.72 -8.13
C LEU A 128 -10.23 -26.73 -7.56
N LEU A 129 -10.68 -25.59 -7.03
CA LEU A 129 -12.05 -25.43 -6.50
C LEU A 129 -13.10 -25.52 -7.61
N GLN A 130 -12.84 -24.93 -8.78
CA GLN A 130 -13.73 -25.07 -9.95
C GLN A 130 -13.77 -26.51 -10.48
N GLY A 131 -12.69 -27.28 -10.30
CA GLY A 131 -12.62 -28.72 -10.58
C GLY A 131 -13.41 -29.60 -9.60
N GLY A 132 -14.12 -29.00 -8.63
CA GLY A 132 -14.96 -29.72 -7.68
C GLY A 132 -14.26 -30.12 -6.38
N ALA A 133 -13.03 -29.64 -6.14
CA ALA A 133 -12.37 -29.86 -4.86
C ALA A 133 -13.14 -29.15 -3.74
N MET A 134 -13.45 -29.86 -2.67
CA MET A 134 -14.17 -29.31 -1.51
C MET A 134 -13.28 -28.43 -0.62
N ARG A 135 -11.95 -28.62 -0.67
CA ARG A 135 -10.96 -27.90 0.13
C ARG A 135 -9.60 -27.95 -0.56
N ILE A 136 -8.80 -26.92 -0.35
CA ILE A 136 -7.38 -26.89 -0.75
C ILE A 136 -6.56 -27.64 0.32
N ASP A 137 -5.62 -28.47 -0.09
CA ASP A 137 -4.71 -29.18 0.82
C ASP A 137 -3.93 -28.16 1.69
N PRO A 138 -3.99 -28.25 3.03
CA PRO A 138 -3.23 -27.37 3.93
C PRO A 138 -1.72 -27.33 3.65
N ALA A 139 -1.12 -28.41 3.15
CA ALA A 139 0.28 -28.43 2.77
C ALA A 139 0.56 -27.51 1.58
N LEU A 140 -0.35 -27.49 0.59
CA LEU A 140 -0.27 -26.58 -0.56
C LEU A 140 -0.43 -25.13 -0.11
N GLU A 141 -1.42 -24.85 0.75
CA GLU A 141 -1.64 -23.51 1.29
C GLU A 141 -0.43 -23.00 2.08
N THR A 142 0.22 -23.88 2.86
CA THR A 142 1.35 -23.49 3.72
C THR A 142 2.62 -23.26 2.90
N TRP A 143 3.01 -24.23 2.08
CA TRP A 143 4.33 -24.25 1.44
C TRP A 143 4.38 -23.52 0.11
N HIS A 144 3.28 -23.52 -0.64
CA HIS A 144 3.27 -22.95 -2.00
C HIS A 144 2.65 -21.55 -2.05
N PHE A 145 1.73 -21.24 -1.13
CA PHE A 145 1.12 -19.92 -1.04
C PHE A 145 1.65 -19.11 0.15
N GLY A 146 1.50 -19.62 1.36
CA GLY A 146 1.70 -18.89 2.61
C GLY A 146 3.13 -18.42 2.84
N TRP A 147 4.09 -19.34 2.92
CA TRP A 147 5.49 -18.98 3.14
C TRP A 147 6.10 -18.13 2.02
N PRO A 148 5.88 -18.43 0.72
CA PRO A 148 6.35 -17.57 -0.37
C PRO A 148 5.77 -16.15 -0.28
N LEU A 149 4.47 -16.02 0.01
CA LEU A 149 3.82 -14.71 0.16
C LEU A 149 4.40 -13.91 1.34
N LEU A 150 4.56 -14.54 2.51
CA LEU A 150 5.13 -13.86 3.68
C LEU A 150 6.58 -13.45 3.45
N ALA A 151 7.39 -14.32 2.85
CA ALA A 151 8.78 -14.01 2.52
C ALA A 151 8.87 -12.83 1.55
N ALA A 152 8.08 -12.84 0.47
CA ALA A 152 8.04 -11.76 -0.50
C ALA A 152 7.56 -10.44 0.11
N THR A 153 6.51 -10.49 0.94
CA THR A 153 5.94 -9.32 1.62
C THR A 153 6.96 -8.72 2.61
N GLY A 154 7.55 -9.56 3.47
CA GLY A 154 8.52 -9.11 4.47
C GLY A 154 9.78 -8.53 3.82
N VAL A 155 10.35 -9.22 2.83
CA VAL A 155 11.52 -8.71 2.09
C VAL A 155 11.15 -7.42 1.35
N GLY A 156 10.00 -7.36 0.70
CA GLY A 156 9.51 -6.15 0.03
C GLY A 156 9.44 -4.95 0.97
N ILE A 157 8.80 -5.11 2.15
CA ILE A 157 8.67 -4.05 3.14
C ILE A 157 10.04 -3.55 3.56
N VAL A 158 10.93 -4.46 3.99
CA VAL A 158 12.28 -4.12 4.44
C VAL A 158 13.05 -3.39 3.34
N LEU A 159 13.01 -3.89 2.10
CA LEU A 159 13.70 -3.23 0.98
C LEU A 159 13.17 -1.84 0.71
N THR A 160 11.86 -1.60 0.84
CA THR A 160 11.26 -0.28 0.57
C THR A 160 11.70 0.79 1.56
N TRP A 161 12.16 0.42 2.76
CA TRP A 161 12.68 1.36 3.74
C TRP A 161 14.07 1.90 3.36
N PHE A 162 14.87 1.08 2.66
CA PHE A 162 16.22 1.43 2.24
C PHE A 162 16.30 1.89 0.77
N HIS A 163 15.27 1.60 -0.04
CA HIS A 163 15.29 1.90 -1.47
C HIS A 163 14.93 3.35 -1.76
N GLN A 164 15.95 4.19 -1.88
CA GLN A 164 15.80 5.57 -2.32
C GLN A 164 15.96 5.66 -3.85
N ARG A 165 15.06 6.38 -4.53
CA ARG A 165 15.13 6.68 -5.98
C ARG A 165 14.66 8.11 -6.24
N GLY A 166 14.76 8.57 -7.49
CA GLY A 166 14.19 9.86 -7.91
C GLY A 166 12.65 9.83 -7.94
N ARG A 167 12.03 11.01 -7.80
CA ARG A 167 10.57 11.20 -7.67
C ARG A 167 9.72 10.68 -8.85
N GLY A 168 10.28 10.61 -10.06
CA GLY A 168 9.57 10.23 -11.28
C GLY A 168 9.75 8.78 -11.72
N ILE A 169 10.45 7.95 -10.96
CA ILE A 169 10.79 6.58 -11.37
C ILE A 169 10.10 5.56 -10.48
N PHE A 170 9.55 4.53 -11.11
CA PHE A 170 8.94 3.40 -10.45
C PHE A 170 9.99 2.47 -9.80
N SER A 171 9.73 2.02 -8.58
CA SER A 171 10.65 1.21 -7.76
C SER A 171 10.21 -0.25 -7.72
N LEU A 172 11.15 -1.16 -8.02
CA LEU A 172 10.89 -2.61 -8.01
C LEU A 172 10.40 -3.16 -6.65
N PRO A 173 10.94 -2.73 -5.49
CA PRO A 173 10.42 -3.18 -4.20
C PRO A 173 8.92 -2.92 -4.02
N ASP A 174 8.42 -1.79 -4.53
CA ASP A 174 6.99 -1.48 -4.45
C ASP A 174 6.16 -2.32 -5.41
N LEU A 175 6.70 -2.68 -6.56
CA LEU A 175 6.06 -3.64 -7.45
C LEU A 175 5.89 -5.01 -6.77
N VAL A 176 6.87 -5.45 -5.96
CA VAL A 176 6.73 -6.68 -5.17
C VAL A 176 5.54 -6.57 -4.22
N LEU A 177 5.41 -5.45 -3.49
CA LEU A 177 4.29 -5.23 -2.58
C LEU A 177 2.94 -5.13 -3.30
N MET A 178 2.90 -4.52 -4.49
CA MET A 178 1.73 -4.49 -5.36
C MET A 178 1.30 -5.89 -5.80
N VAL A 179 2.26 -6.75 -6.19
CA VAL A 179 1.97 -8.14 -6.55
C VAL A 179 1.50 -8.93 -5.32
N CYS A 180 2.11 -8.71 -4.15
CA CYS A 180 1.69 -9.33 -2.91
C CYS A 180 0.26 -8.93 -2.51
N SER A 181 -0.14 -7.65 -2.69
CA SER A 181 -1.51 -7.20 -2.39
C SER A 181 -2.53 -7.87 -3.31
N VAL A 182 -2.21 -8.02 -4.59
CA VAL A 182 -3.05 -8.77 -5.54
C VAL A 182 -3.10 -10.25 -5.18
N SER A 183 -1.97 -10.87 -4.80
CA SER A 183 -1.91 -12.28 -4.39
C SER A 183 -2.77 -12.56 -3.15
N VAL A 184 -2.71 -11.70 -2.13
CA VAL A 184 -3.60 -11.75 -0.95
C VAL A 184 -5.07 -11.68 -1.40
N ALA A 185 -5.41 -10.71 -2.24
CA ALA A 185 -6.77 -10.50 -2.70
C ALA A 185 -7.30 -11.69 -3.50
N THR A 186 -6.51 -12.23 -4.43
CA THR A 186 -6.87 -13.40 -5.24
C THR A 186 -7.20 -14.58 -4.35
N TYR A 187 -6.33 -14.93 -3.39
CA TYR A 187 -6.59 -16.03 -2.48
C TYR A 187 -7.85 -15.81 -1.63
N LEU A 188 -8.01 -14.62 -1.03
CA LEU A 188 -9.16 -14.34 -0.18
C LEU A 188 -10.48 -14.35 -0.97
N VAL A 189 -10.51 -13.79 -2.18
CA VAL A 189 -11.70 -13.83 -3.05
C VAL A 189 -12.03 -15.28 -3.44
N VAL A 190 -11.02 -16.07 -3.80
CA VAL A 190 -11.19 -17.48 -4.17
C VAL A 190 -11.79 -18.28 -3.01
N VAL A 191 -11.28 -18.11 -1.79
CA VAL A 191 -11.76 -18.85 -0.63
C VAL A 191 -13.14 -18.34 -0.17
N TYR A 192 -13.34 -17.03 -0.06
CA TYR A 192 -14.58 -16.47 0.50
C TYR A 192 -15.79 -16.54 -0.46
N ASN A 193 -15.56 -16.69 -1.76
CA ASN A 193 -16.64 -16.99 -2.71
C ASN A 193 -17.15 -18.43 -2.62
N THR A 194 -16.55 -19.28 -1.78
CA THR A 194 -17.02 -20.64 -1.50
C THR A 194 -17.73 -20.73 -0.15
N ASN A 195 -18.37 -21.87 0.12
CA ASN A 195 -19.01 -22.14 1.42
C ASN A 195 -18.01 -22.24 2.59
N ILE A 196 -16.71 -22.37 2.29
CA ILE A 196 -15.65 -22.44 3.31
C ILE A 196 -15.61 -21.18 4.17
N ARG A 197 -16.13 -20.03 3.68
CA ARG A 197 -16.23 -18.79 4.46
C ARG A 197 -16.93 -18.96 5.82
N MET A 198 -17.86 -19.91 5.91
CA MET A 198 -18.62 -20.17 7.15
C MET A 198 -17.79 -20.87 8.24
N THR A 199 -16.59 -21.34 7.91
CA THR A 199 -15.66 -21.98 8.85
C THR A 199 -14.68 -21.00 9.49
N THR A 200 -14.67 -19.73 9.05
CA THR A 200 -13.77 -18.69 9.55
C THR A 200 -13.97 -18.48 11.05
N GLY A 201 -12.88 -18.49 11.82
CA GLY A 201 -12.93 -18.41 13.29
C GLY A 201 -13.06 -19.76 14.00
N THR A 202 -13.14 -20.87 13.26
CA THR A 202 -13.09 -22.24 13.81
C THR A 202 -11.76 -22.91 13.46
N SER A 203 -11.44 -24.03 14.13
CA SER A 203 -10.25 -24.85 13.80
C SER A 203 -10.29 -25.45 12.39
N PHE A 204 -11.44 -25.40 11.71
CA PHE A 204 -11.59 -25.91 10.34
C PHE A 204 -11.25 -24.85 9.27
N ALA A 205 -10.99 -23.60 9.65
CA ALA A 205 -10.60 -22.56 8.70
C ALA A 205 -9.35 -22.98 7.89
N PRO A 206 -9.30 -22.72 6.57
CA PRO A 206 -8.09 -22.91 5.78
C PRO A 206 -6.92 -22.11 6.35
N VAL A 207 -5.75 -22.75 6.43
CA VAL A 207 -4.56 -22.12 7.04
C VAL A 207 -4.06 -20.97 6.17
N GLY A 208 -4.31 -21.02 4.86
CA GLY A 208 -3.96 -19.93 3.95
C GLY A 208 -4.67 -18.61 4.29
N ILE A 209 -5.84 -18.63 4.94
CA ILE A 209 -6.51 -17.40 5.43
C ILE A 209 -5.61 -16.70 6.45
N SER A 210 -5.00 -17.45 7.38
CA SER A 210 -4.10 -16.88 8.38
C SER A 210 -2.86 -16.26 7.74
N PHE A 211 -2.25 -16.94 6.76
CA PHE A 211 -1.11 -16.40 6.02
C PHE A 211 -1.47 -15.13 5.24
N ALA A 212 -2.59 -15.15 4.51
CA ALA A 212 -3.08 -13.99 3.76
C ALA A 212 -3.47 -12.83 4.69
N ALA A 213 -4.03 -13.10 5.86
CA ALA A 213 -4.35 -12.10 6.87
C ALA A 213 -3.08 -11.44 7.42
N VAL A 214 -2.06 -12.22 7.79
CA VAL A 214 -0.78 -11.68 8.27
C VAL A 214 -0.11 -10.82 7.19
N ALA A 215 -0.02 -11.32 5.95
CA ALA A 215 0.54 -10.56 4.83
C ALA A 215 -0.28 -9.29 4.54
N GLY A 216 -1.60 -9.40 4.46
CA GLY A 216 -2.52 -8.29 4.20
C GLY A 216 -2.44 -7.22 5.28
N SER A 217 -2.44 -7.60 6.57
CA SER A 217 -2.25 -6.67 7.68
C SER A 217 -0.89 -5.97 7.62
N ALA A 218 0.19 -6.70 7.30
CA ALA A 218 1.51 -6.08 7.14
C ALA A 218 1.55 -5.06 6.00
N LEU A 219 0.93 -5.37 4.85
CA LEU A 219 0.81 -4.45 3.72
C LEU A 219 -0.02 -3.21 4.08
N ILE A 220 -1.13 -3.38 4.81
CA ILE A 220 -1.95 -2.26 5.27
C ILE A 220 -1.16 -1.36 6.22
N LEU A 221 -0.48 -1.94 7.22
CA LEU A 221 0.35 -1.18 8.16
C LEU A 221 1.49 -0.43 7.45
N GLU A 222 2.13 -1.07 6.47
CA GLU A 222 3.15 -0.41 5.64
C GLU A 222 2.57 0.73 4.80
N MET A 223 1.36 0.58 4.27
CA MET A 223 0.68 1.68 3.56
C MET A 223 0.33 2.83 4.51
N THR A 224 -0.23 2.52 5.68
CA THR A 224 -0.54 3.50 6.72
C THR A 224 0.72 4.25 7.16
N ARG A 225 1.86 3.56 7.28
CA ARG A 225 3.15 4.17 7.57
C ARG A 225 3.51 5.25 6.55
N ARG A 226 3.29 4.97 5.26
CA ARG A 226 3.62 5.89 4.16
C ARG A 226 2.69 7.09 4.11
N VAL A 227 1.39 6.87 4.30
CA VAL A 227 0.39 7.94 4.10
C VAL A 227 0.21 8.78 5.36
N ALA A 228 0.15 8.14 6.52
CA ALA A 228 -0.32 8.78 7.75
C ALA A 228 0.71 8.74 8.90
N GLY A 229 1.86 8.10 8.70
CA GLY A 229 2.98 8.10 9.62
C GLY A 229 2.92 7.02 10.72
N MET A 230 3.94 7.03 11.59
CA MET A 230 4.17 5.97 12.58
C MET A 230 3.13 5.92 13.71
N ALA A 231 2.46 7.04 14.00
CA ALA A 231 1.49 7.12 15.10
C ALA A 231 0.30 6.17 14.87
N LEU A 232 -0.31 6.21 13.69
CA LEU A 232 -1.43 5.33 13.34
C LEU A 232 -1.02 3.87 13.23
N VAL A 233 0.21 3.59 12.79
CA VAL A 233 0.77 2.23 12.78
C VAL A 233 0.89 1.69 14.22
N ALA A 234 1.43 2.49 15.15
CA ALA A 234 1.57 2.08 16.54
C ALA A 234 0.20 1.81 17.18
N ILE A 235 -0.79 2.68 16.95
CA ILE A 235 -2.16 2.48 17.43
C ILE A 235 -2.77 1.19 16.84
N GLY A 236 -2.60 0.98 15.52
CA GLY A 236 -3.07 -0.23 14.85
C GLY A 236 -2.44 -1.50 15.41
N LEU A 237 -1.14 -1.48 15.72
CA LEU A 237 -0.43 -2.60 16.34
C LEU A 237 -0.94 -2.89 17.76
N VAL A 238 -1.22 -1.86 18.56
CA VAL A 238 -1.80 -2.02 19.90
C VAL A 238 -3.16 -2.73 19.81
N PHE A 239 -4.03 -2.30 18.90
CA PHE A 239 -5.33 -2.96 18.70
C PHE A 239 -5.18 -4.39 18.17
N LEU A 240 -4.21 -4.64 17.29
CA LEU A 240 -3.93 -5.98 16.79
C LEU A 240 -3.47 -6.91 17.93
N VAL A 241 -2.60 -6.45 18.81
CA VAL A 241 -2.17 -7.21 20.00
C VAL A 241 -3.34 -7.43 20.95
N TYR A 242 -4.17 -6.41 21.15
CA TYR A 242 -5.36 -6.51 22.00
C TYR A 242 -6.32 -7.62 21.56
N VAL A 243 -6.48 -7.89 20.25
CA VAL A 243 -7.33 -9.00 19.77
C VAL A 243 -6.91 -10.35 20.35
N PHE A 244 -5.60 -10.57 20.57
CA PHE A 244 -5.07 -11.81 21.13
C PHE A 244 -4.96 -11.76 22.66
N ALA A 245 -4.70 -10.59 23.23
CA ALA A 245 -4.58 -10.40 24.67
C ALA A 245 -5.94 -10.30 25.38
N GLY A 246 -7.00 -9.90 24.67
CA GLY A 246 -8.34 -9.66 25.20
C GLY A 246 -8.89 -10.80 26.08
N PRO A 247 -8.81 -12.07 25.67
CA PRO A 247 -9.26 -13.20 26.48
C PRO A 247 -8.53 -13.40 27.82
N TYR A 248 -7.34 -12.81 27.98
CA TYR A 248 -6.51 -12.94 29.18
C TYR A 248 -6.62 -11.74 30.13
N LEU A 249 -7.31 -10.68 29.72
CA LEU A 249 -7.51 -9.51 30.56
C LEU A 249 -8.63 -9.76 31.58
N PRO A 250 -8.51 -9.24 32.82
CA PRO A 250 -9.55 -9.36 33.82
C PRO A 250 -10.83 -8.71 33.30
N GLY A 251 -11.87 -9.54 33.09
CA GLY A 251 -13.21 -9.09 32.77
C GLY A 251 -13.96 -8.63 34.03
N PHE A 252 -14.88 -7.69 33.86
CA PHE A 252 -15.95 -7.43 34.82
C PHE A 252 -17.13 -8.35 34.50
#